data_AF-A0AAP9CG15-F1
#
_entry.id   AF-A0AAP9CG15-F1
#
_cell.length_a   1.000
_cell.length_b   1.000
_cell.length_c   1.000
_cell.angle_alpha   90.00
_cell.angle_beta   90.00
_cell.angle_gamma   90.00
#
_symmetry.space_group_name_H-M   'P 1'
#
loop_
_entity.id
_entity.type
_entity.pdbx_description
1 polymer ?
#
loop_
_entity_poly.entity_id
_entity_poly.type
_entity_poly.pdbx_seq_one_letter_code
_entity_poly.pdbx_strand_id
1 'polypeptide(L)'
;MGRDFLVVLLSGVIFVPFLSCSSIKAMSFMAIGNYKYIRGDYQGAISIYYSLADDKQSFAWSYYNLGIVYYSLGEYESSLRMFSYAKRDSDFFLNFNINYNEGVIYYNQGLYRKAEIAFKEALRINPSSYNAKYNLELAIIKKRTIPDNLENLNIKRNQGFIENNENFLRYVENLERVLWVMRAKEQALSLKEDW
;
A
#
# COMPACT_ATOMS: atom_id res chain seq x y z
N MET A 1 34.98 -12.58 -52.80
CA MET A 1 35.98 -12.42 -51.71
C MET A 1 36.63 -11.06 -51.95
N GLY A 2 36.61 -10.05 -51.09
CA GLY A 2 36.22 -9.94 -49.69
C GLY A 2 35.45 -8.64 -49.44
N ARG A 3 34.60 -8.72 -48.42
CA ARG A 3 33.50 -7.83 -48.08
C ARG A 3 34.01 -6.51 -47.49
N ASP A 4 33.36 -5.43 -47.90
CA ASP A 4 33.44 -4.10 -47.31
C ASP A 4 33.32 -4.17 -45.78
N PHE A 5 34.40 -3.79 -45.10
CA PHE A 5 34.48 -3.62 -43.65
C PHE A 5 34.94 -2.18 -43.40
N LEU A 6 34.01 -1.23 -43.52
CA LEU A 6 34.26 0.17 -43.21
C LEU A 6 33.06 0.76 -42.45
N VAL A 7 33.15 0.62 -41.14
CA VAL A 7 32.78 1.61 -40.12
C VAL A 7 31.40 2.27 -40.29
N VAL A 8 30.36 1.57 -39.83
CA VAL A 8 29.15 2.25 -39.32
C VAL A 8 29.45 2.64 -37.88
N LEU A 9 29.84 3.90 -37.69
CA LEU A 9 30.01 4.50 -36.38
C LEU A 9 28.69 4.40 -35.60
N LEU A 10 28.78 3.77 -34.44
CA LEU A 10 27.81 3.72 -33.37
C LEU A 10 27.27 5.12 -33.04
N SER A 11 26.14 5.51 -33.64
CA SER A 11 25.20 6.43 -33.01
C SER A 11 24.10 5.64 -32.30
N GLY A 12 24.52 4.58 -31.58
CA GLY A 12 23.72 4.00 -30.51
C GLY A 12 23.64 5.01 -29.37
N VAL A 13 22.85 6.06 -29.55
CA VAL A 13 22.24 6.74 -28.42
C VAL A 13 21.30 5.70 -27.83
N ILE A 14 21.86 4.86 -26.97
CA ILE A 14 21.07 4.09 -26.02
C ILE A 14 20.26 5.17 -25.33
N PHE A 15 18.98 5.25 -25.66
CA PHE A 15 18.02 6.00 -24.91
C PHE A 15 17.90 5.25 -23.59
N VAL A 16 18.93 5.37 -22.75
CA VAL A 16 18.84 5.08 -21.33
C VAL A 16 17.78 6.08 -20.91
N PRO A 17 16.55 5.66 -20.57
CA PRO A 17 15.60 6.58 -20.01
C PRO A 17 16.32 7.08 -18.77
N PHE A 18 16.74 8.34 -18.78
CA PHE A 18 17.35 8.96 -17.63
C PHE A 18 16.33 8.74 -16.51
N LEU A 19 16.61 7.78 -15.64
CA LEU A 19 15.99 7.71 -14.33
C LEU A 19 16.37 9.06 -13.74
N SER A 20 15.45 10.01 -13.84
CA SER A 20 15.69 11.37 -13.40
C SER A 20 16.11 11.27 -11.96
N CYS A 21 17.13 12.04 -11.55
CA CYS A 21 17.66 12.03 -10.19
C CYS A 21 16.54 12.16 -9.12
N SER A 22 15.40 12.76 -9.49
CA SER A 22 14.16 12.81 -8.70
C SER A 22 13.62 11.42 -8.31
N SER A 23 13.64 10.44 -9.21
CA SER A 23 13.07 9.09 -8.98
C SER A 23 13.90 8.26 -8.00
N ILE A 24 15.23 8.32 -8.10
CA ILE A 24 16.16 7.66 -7.15
C ILE A 24 16.02 8.28 -5.76
N LYS A 25 15.95 9.62 -5.68
CA LYS A 25 15.73 10.33 -4.42
C LYS A 25 14.40 9.90 -3.78
N ALA A 26 13.30 9.92 -4.55
CA ALA A 26 11.99 9.50 -4.06
C ALA A 26 12.00 8.06 -3.53
N MET A 27 12.64 7.13 -4.25
CA MET A 27 12.77 5.74 -3.82
C MET A 27 13.57 5.61 -2.51
N SER A 28 14.69 6.33 -2.38
CA SER A 28 15.51 6.30 -1.16
C SER A 28 14.78 6.90 0.06
N PHE A 29 14.04 7.98 -0.13
CA PHE A 29 13.24 8.58 0.94
C PHE A 29 12.07 7.67 1.31
N MET A 30 11.43 7.03 0.33
CA MET A 30 10.40 6.03 0.59
C MET A 30 10.93 4.89 1.48
N ALA A 31 12.14 4.41 1.18
CA ALA A 31 12.84 3.41 1.99
C ALA A 31 13.03 3.86 3.45
N ILE A 32 13.48 5.09 3.65
CA ILE A 32 13.72 5.67 4.98
C ILE A 32 12.39 5.80 5.75
N GLY A 33 11.33 6.27 5.08
CA GLY A 33 9.99 6.35 5.68
C GLY A 33 9.50 4.98 6.14
N ASN A 34 9.61 3.96 5.28
CA ASN A 34 9.22 2.58 5.60
C ASN A 34 10.04 2.03 6.78
N TYR A 35 11.35 2.28 6.79
CA TYR A 35 12.21 1.87 7.89
C TYR A 35 11.79 2.52 9.22
N LYS A 36 11.52 3.82 9.22
CA LYS A 36 11.04 4.54 10.41
C LYS A 36 9.71 3.99 10.90
N TYR A 37 8.77 3.72 10.00
CA TYR A 37 7.50 3.07 10.32
C TYR A 37 7.70 1.72 11.00
N ILE A 38 8.54 0.84 10.44
CA ILE A 38 8.84 -0.48 11.00
C ILE A 38 9.47 -0.38 12.40
N ARG A 39 10.23 0.68 12.67
CA ARG A 39 10.84 0.96 13.98
C ARG A 39 9.88 1.59 14.99
N GLY A 40 8.63 1.88 14.61
CA GLY A 40 7.64 2.57 15.42
C GLY A 40 7.86 4.09 15.51
N ASP A 41 8.80 4.64 14.75
CA ASP A 41 9.00 6.10 14.62
C ASP A 41 7.96 6.68 13.66
N TYR A 42 6.70 6.71 14.10
CA TYR A 42 5.58 7.15 13.28
C TYR A 42 5.67 8.62 12.90
N GLN A 43 6.15 9.49 13.79
CA GLN A 43 6.33 10.91 13.49
C GLN A 43 7.41 11.13 12.43
N GLY A 44 8.54 10.43 12.54
CA GLY A 44 9.57 10.46 11.51
C GLY A 44 9.08 9.91 10.18
N ALA A 45 8.30 8.82 10.18
CA ALA A 45 7.71 8.27 8.97
C ALA A 45 6.75 9.26 8.28
N ILE A 46 5.86 9.89 9.05
CA ILE A 46 4.94 10.94 8.59
C ILE A 46 5.71 12.09 7.92
N SER A 47 6.74 12.59 8.58
CA SER A 47 7.56 13.69 8.03
C SER A 47 8.18 13.33 6.68
N ILE A 48 8.69 12.10 6.54
CA ILE A 48 9.30 11.65 5.29
C ILE A 48 8.24 11.50 4.19
N TYR A 49 7.10 10.86 4.47
CA TYR A 49 6.07 10.66 3.44
C TYR A 49 5.43 11.99 3.00
N TYR A 50 5.22 12.95 3.90
CA TYR A 50 4.76 14.29 3.48
C TYR A 50 5.78 15.00 2.59
N SER A 51 7.09 14.83 2.84
CA SER A 51 8.11 15.42 1.97
C SER A 51 8.13 14.85 0.54
N LEU A 52 7.51 13.67 0.35
CA LEU A 52 7.34 13.01 -0.95
C LEU A 52 5.96 13.25 -1.56
N ALA A 53 5.02 13.86 -0.83
CA ALA A 53 3.64 14.02 -1.29
C ALA A 53 3.49 15.06 -2.41
N ASP A 54 4.50 15.91 -2.65
CA ASP A 54 4.49 16.90 -3.73
C ASP A 54 5.08 16.35 -5.05
N ASP A 55 5.76 15.21 -5.01
CA ASP A 55 6.33 14.58 -6.20
C ASP A 55 5.29 13.68 -6.87
N LYS A 56 4.99 13.96 -8.14
CA LYS A 56 3.94 13.24 -8.89
C LYS A 56 4.17 11.73 -8.93
N GLN A 57 5.42 11.28 -9.06
CA GLN A 57 5.73 9.86 -9.17
C GLN A 57 5.51 9.10 -7.87
N SER A 58 5.71 9.75 -6.73
CA SER A 58 5.55 9.15 -5.40
C SER A 58 4.24 9.54 -4.70
N PHE A 59 3.48 10.51 -5.22
CA PHE A 59 2.23 11.03 -4.65
C PHE A 59 1.33 9.95 -4.06
N ALA A 60 0.89 8.99 -4.90
CA ALA A 60 -0.08 7.99 -4.49
C ALA A 60 0.47 7.06 -3.39
N TRP A 61 1.74 6.64 -3.53
CA TRP A 61 2.41 5.78 -2.55
C TRP A 61 2.68 6.50 -1.22
N SER A 62 3.03 7.78 -1.27
CA SER A 62 3.23 8.61 -0.08
C SER A 62 1.95 8.72 0.74
N TYR A 63 0.82 9.02 0.09
CA TYR A 63 -0.47 9.06 0.76
C TYR A 63 -0.96 7.68 1.23
N TYR A 64 -0.68 6.61 0.47
CA TYR A 64 -0.96 5.25 0.94
C TYR A 64 -0.22 4.95 2.24
N ASN A 65 1.09 5.21 2.28
CA ASN A 65 1.91 4.95 3.46
C ASN A 65 1.55 5.85 4.64
N LEU A 66 1.17 7.11 4.41
CA LEU A 66 0.56 7.95 5.45
C LEU A 66 -0.71 7.30 6.02
N GLY A 67 -1.55 6.75 5.15
CA GLY A 67 -2.74 5.99 5.55
C GLY A 67 -2.41 4.80 6.46
N ILE A 68 -1.37 4.03 6.13
CA ILE A 68 -0.88 2.93 6.96
C ILE A 68 -0.38 3.44 8.32
N VAL A 69 0.39 4.54 8.35
CA VAL A 69 0.86 5.11 9.63
C VAL A 69 -0.30 5.54 10.51
N TYR A 70 -1.28 6.27 9.97
CA TYR A 70 -2.45 6.69 10.74
C TYR A 70 -3.29 5.51 11.21
N TYR A 71 -3.38 4.45 10.42
CA TYR A 71 -4.04 3.21 10.85
C TYR A 71 -3.35 2.59 12.07
N SER A 72 -2.02 2.49 12.06
CA SER A 72 -1.24 1.95 13.17
C SER A 72 -1.28 2.83 14.42
N LEU A 73 -1.56 4.13 14.26
CA LEU A 73 -1.86 5.04 15.36
C LEU A 73 -3.30 4.94 15.89
N GLY A 74 -4.16 4.13 15.27
CA GLY A 74 -5.59 4.02 15.60
C GLY A 74 -6.44 5.18 15.05
N GLU A 75 -5.84 6.06 14.26
CA GLU A 75 -6.46 7.25 13.67
C GLU A 75 -7.19 6.90 12.36
N TYR A 76 -8.24 6.08 12.47
CA TYR A 76 -8.94 5.49 11.32
C TYR A 76 -9.51 6.51 10.33
N GLU A 77 -10.10 7.60 10.81
CA GLU A 77 -10.63 8.65 9.92
C GLU A 77 -9.51 9.37 9.13
N SER A 78 -8.36 9.59 9.77
CA SER A 78 -7.18 10.16 9.10
C SER A 78 -6.61 9.18 8.08
N SER A 79 -6.58 7.89 8.41
CA SER A 79 -6.15 6.83 7.48
C SER A 79 -7.02 6.79 6.22
N LEU A 80 -8.35 6.74 6.38
CA LEU A 80 -9.30 6.77 5.26
C LEU A 80 -9.16 8.04 4.41
N ARG A 81 -8.91 9.21 5.04
CA ARG A 81 -8.61 10.43 4.29
C ARG A 81 -7.35 10.30 3.43
N MET A 82 -6.25 9.77 3.99
CA MET A 82 -5.01 9.60 3.23
C MET A 82 -5.18 8.60 2.08
N PHE A 83 -5.89 7.50 2.31
CA PHE A 83 -6.26 6.57 1.24
C PHE A 83 -7.09 7.24 0.13
N SER A 84 -8.00 8.16 0.47
CA SER A 84 -8.75 8.92 -0.53
C SER A 84 -7.87 9.83 -1.40
N TYR A 85 -6.78 10.38 -0.85
CA TYR A 85 -5.77 11.11 -1.63
C TYR A 85 -4.99 10.15 -2.53
N ALA A 86 -4.54 9.01 -1.99
CA ALA A 86 -3.79 8.01 -2.74
C ALA A 86 -4.54 7.49 -3.98
N LYS A 87 -5.87 7.26 -3.86
CA LYS A 87 -6.73 6.80 -4.95
C LYS A 87 -6.76 7.70 -6.18
N ARG A 88 -6.37 8.98 -6.06
CA ARG A 88 -6.43 9.95 -7.16
C ARG A 88 -5.44 9.65 -8.28
N ASP A 89 -4.33 8.99 -7.97
CA ASP A 89 -3.26 8.67 -8.93
C ASP A 89 -2.69 7.25 -8.72
N SER A 90 -3.52 6.35 -8.17
CA SER A 90 -3.13 4.98 -7.88
C SER A 90 -3.28 4.07 -9.09
N ASP A 91 -2.30 3.20 -9.33
CA ASP A 91 -2.43 2.08 -10.25
C ASP A 91 -3.36 0.97 -9.71
N PHE A 92 -3.56 -0.09 -10.50
CA PHE A 92 -4.38 -1.24 -10.10
C PHE A 92 -3.87 -1.94 -8.83
N PHE A 93 -2.55 -2.08 -8.68
CA PHE A 93 -1.96 -2.75 -7.53
C PHE A 93 -2.21 -1.94 -6.25
N LEU A 94 -1.96 -0.64 -6.29
CA LEU A 94 -2.17 0.23 -5.15
C LEU A 94 -3.67 0.36 -4.82
N ASN A 95 -4.55 0.45 -5.83
CA ASN A 95 -5.99 0.45 -5.61
C ASN A 95 -6.49 -0.83 -4.92
N PHE A 96 -5.93 -2.00 -5.23
CA PHE A 96 -6.25 -3.24 -4.51
C PHE A 96 -5.94 -3.09 -3.02
N ASN A 97 -4.72 -2.67 -2.69
CA ASN A 97 -4.27 -2.55 -1.30
C ASN A 97 -5.08 -1.50 -0.53
N ILE A 98 -5.42 -0.38 -1.18
CA ILE A 98 -6.26 0.65 -0.56
C ILE A 98 -7.64 0.08 -0.23
N ASN A 99 -8.34 -0.54 -1.19
CA ASN A 99 -9.68 -1.09 -0.95
C ASN A 99 -9.64 -2.20 0.13
N TYR A 100 -8.59 -3.02 0.11
CA TYR A 100 -8.39 -4.03 1.16
C TYR A 100 -8.25 -3.38 2.54
N ASN A 101 -7.38 -2.39 2.69
CA ASN A 101 -7.13 -1.72 3.98
C ASN A 101 -8.31 -0.87 4.46
N GLU A 102 -9.06 -0.23 3.56
CA GLU A 102 -10.34 0.41 3.92
C GLU A 102 -11.32 -0.62 4.48
N GLY A 103 -11.40 -1.81 3.86
CA GLY A 103 -12.24 -2.91 4.36
C GLY A 103 -11.86 -3.35 5.77
N VAL A 104 -10.56 -3.42 6.05
CA VAL A 104 -10.02 -3.68 7.39
C VAL A 104 -10.44 -2.61 8.39
N ILE A 105 -10.26 -1.34 8.03
CA ILE A 105 -10.62 -0.22 8.90
C ILE A 105 -12.11 -0.26 9.23
N TYR A 106 -12.96 -0.41 8.22
CA TYR A 106 -14.40 -0.49 8.42
C TYR A 106 -14.79 -1.70 9.27
N TYR A 107 -14.13 -2.85 9.08
CA TYR A 107 -14.37 -4.03 9.91
C TYR A 107 -14.03 -3.75 11.39
N ASN A 108 -12.89 -3.12 11.65
CA ASN A 108 -12.45 -2.78 13.02
C ASN A 108 -13.34 -1.71 13.66
N GLN A 109 -13.89 -0.80 12.88
CA GLN A 109 -14.90 0.18 13.34
C GLN A 109 -16.30 -0.43 13.52
N GLY A 110 -16.50 -1.72 13.21
CA GLY A 110 -17.80 -2.39 13.26
C GLY A 110 -18.75 -2.02 12.10
N LEU A 111 -18.25 -1.30 11.09
CA LEU A 111 -18.98 -0.87 9.89
C LEU A 111 -18.94 -1.97 8.84
N TYR A 112 -19.50 -3.14 9.17
CA TYR A 112 -19.37 -4.37 8.39
C TYR A 112 -19.93 -4.28 6.99
N ARG A 113 -20.97 -3.47 6.76
CA ARG A 113 -21.51 -3.24 5.41
C ARG A 113 -20.51 -2.49 4.53
N LYS A 114 -19.83 -1.48 5.08
CA LYS A 114 -18.76 -0.77 4.36
C LYS A 114 -17.55 -1.68 4.13
N ALA A 115 -17.21 -2.51 5.11
CA ALA A 115 -16.14 -3.49 4.99
C ALA A 115 -16.39 -4.48 3.83
N GLU A 116 -17.62 -5.01 3.75
CA GLU A 116 -18.03 -5.91 2.66
C GLU A 116 -17.85 -5.27 1.28
N ILE A 117 -18.29 -4.02 1.12
CA ILE A 117 -18.16 -3.28 -0.14
C ILE A 117 -16.68 -3.11 -0.51
N ALA A 118 -15.85 -2.67 0.43
CA ALA A 118 -14.43 -2.44 0.19
C ALA A 118 -13.69 -3.74 -0.17
N PHE A 119 -13.96 -4.85 0.53
CA PHE A 119 -13.37 -6.14 0.16
C PHE A 119 -13.85 -6.66 -1.20
N LYS A 120 -15.11 -6.41 -1.58
CA LYS A 120 -15.61 -6.71 -2.93
C LYS A 120 -14.87 -5.91 -4.01
N GLU A 121 -14.62 -4.62 -3.78
CA GLU A 121 -13.84 -3.81 -4.72
C GLU A 121 -12.39 -4.29 -4.82
N ALA A 122 -11.76 -4.70 -3.71
CA ALA A 122 -10.44 -5.33 -3.76
C ALA A 122 -10.48 -6.63 -4.60
N LEU A 123 -11.48 -7.50 -4.38
CA LEU A 123 -11.64 -8.74 -5.14
C LEU A 123 -11.99 -8.53 -6.61
N ARG A 124 -12.59 -7.40 -6.98
CA ARG A 124 -12.81 -7.03 -8.39
C ARG A 124 -11.48 -6.83 -9.12
N ILE A 125 -10.46 -6.34 -8.43
CA ILE A 125 -9.11 -6.11 -8.98
C ILE A 125 -8.29 -7.40 -8.93
N ASN A 126 -8.30 -8.10 -7.80
CA ASN A 126 -7.61 -9.38 -7.65
C ASN A 126 -8.56 -10.47 -7.12
N PRO A 127 -9.26 -11.19 -8.02
CA PRO A 127 -10.24 -12.22 -7.65
C PRO A 127 -9.63 -13.45 -6.98
N SER A 128 -8.31 -13.66 -7.05
CA SER A 128 -7.65 -14.82 -6.45
C SER A 128 -7.17 -14.56 -5.02
N SER A 129 -7.24 -13.31 -4.52
CA SER A 129 -6.78 -12.97 -3.18
C SER A 129 -7.55 -13.73 -2.09
N TYR A 130 -6.88 -14.70 -1.47
CA TYR A 130 -7.43 -15.50 -0.38
C TYR A 130 -7.86 -14.63 0.80
N ASN A 131 -7.03 -13.67 1.21
CA ASN A 131 -7.31 -12.87 2.41
C ASN A 131 -8.50 -11.93 2.20
N ALA A 132 -8.64 -11.37 0.99
CA ALA A 132 -9.80 -10.53 0.69
C ALA A 132 -11.10 -11.35 0.71
N LYS A 133 -11.07 -12.61 0.24
CA LYS A 133 -12.22 -13.55 0.37
C LYS A 133 -12.52 -13.88 1.83
N TYR A 134 -11.49 -14.25 2.59
CA TYR A 134 -11.62 -14.59 4.00
C TYR A 134 -12.20 -13.44 4.81
N ASN A 135 -11.69 -12.22 4.63
CA ASN A 135 -12.20 -11.05 5.33
C ASN A 135 -13.60 -10.64 4.89
N LEU A 136 -13.92 -10.81 3.60
CA LEU A 136 -15.27 -10.60 3.10
C LEU A 136 -16.25 -11.54 3.81
N GLU A 137 -15.89 -12.81 3.98
CA GLU A 137 -16.69 -13.79 4.71
C GLU A 137 -16.89 -13.36 6.17
N LEU A 138 -15.82 -12.96 6.86
CA LEU A 138 -15.91 -12.43 8.22
C LEU A 138 -16.83 -11.20 8.32
N ALA A 139 -16.73 -10.27 7.37
CA ALA A 139 -17.58 -9.09 7.31
C ALA A 139 -19.06 -9.47 7.10
N ILE A 140 -19.34 -10.43 6.21
CA ILE A 140 -20.71 -10.93 5.96
C ILE A 140 -21.30 -11.60 7.20
N ILE A 141 -20.52 -12.44 7.90
CA ILE A 141 -20.95 -13.10 9.13
C ILE A 141 -21.30 -12.04 10.18
N LYS A 142 -20.40 -11.08 10.42
CA LYS A 142 -20.63 -10.01 11.40
C LYS A 142 -21.85 -9.16 11.04
N LYS A 143 -21.99 -8.75 9.78
CA LYS A 143 -23.15 -8.01 9.28
C LYS A 143 -24.46 -8.77 9.49
N ARG A 144 -24.49 -10.09 9.32
CA ARG A 144 -25.69 -10.90 9.59
C ARG A 144 -26.03 -10.99 11.08
N THR A 145 -25.02 -10.97 11.94
CA THR A 145 -25.21 -11.06 13.39
C THR A 145 -25.58 -9.73 14.05
N ILE A 146 -25.29 -8.59 13.43
CA ILE A 146 -25.57 -7.27 13.98
C ILE A 146 -26.78 -6.65 13.24
N PRO A 147 -27.89 -6.35 13.93
CA PRO A 147 -29.00 -5.61 13.38
C PRO A 147 -28.58 -4.27 12.76
N ASP A 148 -29.12 -3.91 11.58
CA ASP A 148 -28.77 -2.69 10.83
C ASP A 148 -28.86 -1.39 11.67
N ASN A 149 -29.80 -1.34 12.62
CA ASN A 149 -29.96 -0.19 13.53
C ASN A 149 -28.85 -0.05 14.59
N LEU A 150 -28.06 -1.10 14.82
CA LEU A 150 -26.94 -1.10 15.77
C LEU A 150 -25.59 -0.81 15.10
N GLU A 151 -25.47 -0.98 13.78
CA GLU A 151 -24.24 -0.69 13.02
C GLU A 151 -23.81 0.79 13.21
N ASN A 152 -24.77 1.72 13.14
CA ASN A 152 -24.52 3.16 13.29
C ASN A 152 -24.33 3.62 14.75
N LEU A 153 -24.77 2.82 15.73
CA LEU A 153 -24.64 3.16 17.16
C LEU A 153 -23.25 2.82 17.73
N ASN A 154 -22.45 2.01 17.01
CA ASN A 154 -21.14 1.52 17.45
C ASN A 154 -19.97 2.47 17.20
N ILE A 155 -20.17 3.64 16.58
CA ILE A 155 -19.11 4.68 16.45
C ILE A 155 -18.57 5.11 17.83
N LYS A 156 -19.31 4.86 18.93
CA LYS A 156 -18.92 5.21 20.30
C LYS A 156 -18.48 4.05 21.21
N ARG A 157 -18.51 2.78 20.78
CA ARG A 157 -18.13 1.65 21.67
C ARG A 157 -16.71 1.15 21.39
N ASN A 158 -15.80 1.74 22.18
CA ASN A 158 -14.75 1.06 22.93
C ASN A 158 -13.56 0.47 22.15
N GLN A 159 -12.42 1.14 22.29
CA GLN A 159 -11.07 0.71 21.94
C GLN A 159 -10.66 -0.65 22.56
N GLY A 160 -11.44 -1.22 23.49
CA GLY A 160 -11.16 -2.48 24.18
C GLY A 160 -11.64 -3.78 23.50
N PHE A 161 -12.44 -3.74 22.44
CA PHE A 161 -12.83 -4.97 21.71
C PHE A 161 -11.79 -5.40 20.64
N ILE A 162 -10.77 -4.57 20.43
CA ILE A 162 -9.80 -4.68 19.32
C ILE A 162 -8.69 -5.71 19.59
N GLU A 163 -8.51 -6.17 20.84
CA GLU A 163 -7.36 -7.01 21.22
C GLU A 163 -7.34 -8.43 20.64
N ASN A 164 -8.45 -8.98 20.14
CA ASN A 164 -8.47 -10.39 19.70
C ASN A 164 -8.26 -10.62 18.19
N ASN A 165 -7.77 -9.63 17.44
CA ASN A 165 -7.50 -9.74 16.00
C ASN A 165 -6.00 -9.72 15.65
N GLU A 166 -5.12 -10.05 16.60
CA GLU A 166 -3.66 -10.14 16.40
C GLU A 166 -3.25 -11.00 15.19
N ASN A 167 -4.07 -11.99 14.79
CA ASN A 167 -3.80 -12.83 13.62
C ASN A 167 -4.06 -12.10 12.29
N PHE A 168 -4.92 -11.08 12.28
CA PHE A 168 -5.30 -10.34 11.09
C PHE A 168 -4.27 -9.25 10.72
N LEU A 169 -3.79 -8.51 11.71
CA LEU A 169 -2.77 -7.47 11.58
C LEU A 169 -1.38 -8.02 11.22
N ARG A 170 -1.03 -9.19 11.76
CA ARG A 170 0.26 -9.85 11.50
C ARG A 170 0.47 -10.20 10.03
N TYR A 171 -0.61 -10.36 9.26
CA TYR A 171 -0.54 -10.68 7.83
C TYR A 171 -0.19 -9.47 6.96
N VAL A 172 -0.86 -8.33 7.18
CA VAL A 172 -0.57 -7.07 6.47
C VAL A 172 0.85 -6.61 6.77
N GLU A 173 1.24 -6.65 8.05
CA GLU A 173 2.60 -6.34 8.44
C GLU A 173 3.64 -7.30 7.85
N ASN A 174 3.33 -8.60 7.67
CA ASN A 174 4.27 -9.55 7.09
C ASN A 174 4.36 -9.47 5.56
N LEU A 175 3.26 -9.19 4.86
CA LEU A 175 3.27 -9.03 3.41
C LEU A 175 3.99 -7.76 2.96
N GLU A 176 3.71 -6.62 3.62
CA GLU A 176 4.35 -5.36 3.27
C GLU A 176 5.86 -5.39 3.56
N ARG A 177 6.25 -6.05 4.67
CA ARG A 177 7.67 -6.30 5.00
C ARG A 177 8.38 -7.15 3.95
N VAL A 178 7.74 -8.18 3.40
CA VAL A 178 8.36 -9.10 2.43
C VAL A 178 8.38 -8.53 1.02
N LEU A 179 7.29 -7.92 0.56
CA LEU A 179 7.18 -7.41 -0.82
C LEU A 179 8.16 -6.27 -1.11
N TRP A 180 8.44 -5.42 -0.11
CA TRP A 180 9.36 -4.30 -0.28
C TRP A 180 10.83 -4.76 -0.33
N VAL A 181 11.23 -5.70 0.55
CA VAL A 181 12.56 -6.31 0.53
C VAL A 181 12.78 -7.12 -0.76
N MET A 182 11.76 -7.82 -1.25
CA MET A 182 11.85 -8.61 -2.48
C MET A 182 12.04 -7.73 -3.72
N ARG A 183 11.24 -6.67 -3.91
CA ARG A 183 11.39 -5.78 -5.08
C ARG A 183 12.72 -5.04 -5.08
N ALA A 184 13.16 -4.56 -3.92
CA ALA A 184 14.47 -3.91 -3.79
C ALA A 184 15.62 -4.88 -4.09
N LYS A 185 15.51 -6.13 -3.65
CA LYS A 185 16.51 -7.17 -3.91
C LYS A 185 16.51 -7.63 -5.37
N GLU A 186 15.35 -7.74 -6.00
CA GLU A 186 15.19 -8.11 -7.41
C GLU A 186 15.79 -7.04 -8.33
N GLN A 187 15.54 -5.76 -8.07
CA GLN A 187 16.22 -4.65 -8.76
C GLN A 187 17.72 -4.63 -8.51
N ALA A 188 18.17 -4.93 -7.29
CA ALA A 188 19.61 -4.96 -6.99
C ALA A 188 20.34 -6.15 -7.63
N LEU A 189 19.65 -7.30 -7.80
CA LEU A 189 20.19 -8.48 -8.46
C LEU A 189 20.22 -8.34 -9.97
N SER A 190 19.18 -7.76 -10.58
CA SER A 190 19.17 -7.50 -12.03
C SER A 190 20.30 -6.56 -12.44
N LEU A 191 20.60 -5.55 -11.62
CA LEU A 191 21.74 -4.64 -11.84
C LEU A 191 23.11 -5.32 -11.70
N LYS A 192 23.17 -6.52 -11.10
CA LYS A 192 24.42 -7.25 -10.87
C LYS A 192 24.70 -8.32 -11.93
N GLU A 193 23.74 -8.61 -12.80
CA GLU A 193 23.90 -9.56 -13.92
C GLU A 193 24.22 -8.84 -15.26
N ASP A 194 24.14 -7.50 -15.28
CA ASP A 194 24.36 -6.65 -16.47
C ASP A 194 25.78 -6.04 -16.56
N TRP A 195 26.79 -6.60 -15.87
CA TRP A 195 28.22 -6.23 -16.01
C TRP A 195 29.12 -7.40 -16.39
#